data_AF-A0A564ZJ15-F1
#
_entry.id   AF-A0A564ZJ15-F1
#
_cell.length_a   1.000
_cell.length_b   1.000
_cell.length_c   1.000
_cell.angle_alpha   90.00
_cell.angle_beta   90.00
_cell.angle_gamma   90.00
#
_symmetry.space_group_name_H-M   'P 1'
#
loop_
_entity.id
_entity.type
_entity.pdbx_description
1 polymer ?
#
loop_
_entity_poly.entity_id
_entity_poly.type
_entity_poly.pdbx_seq_one_letter_code
_entity_poly.pdbx_strand_id
1 'polypeptide(L)'
;MKKPSAKPIDDDLREEYDLSQLKGGVRGKYADRYQEGTNLVLLAPDVAESFPTDEAVNEALRLVIRLRKIPGAQKKAAAKA
;
A
#
# COMPACT_ATOMS: atom_id res chain seq x y z
N MET A 1 6.28 -43.49 22.72
CA MET A 1 5.01 -42.93 22.22
C MET A 1 5.17 -42.62 20.74
N LYS A 2 4.40 -43.28 19.85
CA LYS A 2 4.45 -43.05 18.39
C LYS A 2 3.83 -41.68 18.08
N LYS A 3 4.53 -40.84 17.30
CA LYS A 3 4.00 -39.58 16.77
C LYS A 3 2.80 -39.88 15.86
N PRO A 4 1.73 -39.05 15.86
CA PRO A 4 0.59 -39.29 14.98
C PRO A 4 1.06 -39.16 13.52
N SER A 5 0.76 -40.17 12.72
CA SER A 5 0.99 -40.19 11.28
C SER A 5 0.36 -38.95 10.67
N ALA A 6 1.16 -38.16 9.97
CA ALA A 6 0.67 -37.09 9.12
C ALA A 6 -0.42 -37.69 8.22
N LYS A 7 -1.61 -37.08 8.25
CA LYS A 7 -2.68 -37.44 7.30
C LYS A 7 -2.09 -37.34 5.89
N PRO A 8 -2.43 -38.28 4.97
CA PRO A 8 -2.05 -38.11 3.58
C PRO A 8 -2.60 -36.76 3.14
N ILE A 9 -1.71 -35.90 2.67
CA ILE A 9 -2.10 -34.68 1.97
C ILE A 9 -2.78 -35.21 0.72
N ASP A 10 -4.09 -34.98 0.62
CA ASP A 10 -4.81 -35.24 -0.62
C ASP A 10 -4.15 -34.35 -1.67
N ASP A 11 -3.44 -34.96 -2.60
CA ASP A 11 -2.67 -34.23 -3.60
C ASP A 11 -3.64 -33.83 -4.70
N ASP A 12 -4.47 -32.81 -4.42
CA ASP A 12 -5.39 -32.16 -5.36
C ASP A 12 -4.63 -31.45 -6.51
N LEU A 13 -3.31 -31.57 -6.52
CA LEU A 13 -2.44 -30.97 -7.50
C LEU A 13 -2.53 -31.76 -8.82
N ARG A 14 -2.62 -31.05 -9.94
CA ARG A 14 -2.63 -31.70 -11.25
C ARG A 14 -1.26 -32.33 -11.53
N GLU A 15 -1.27 -33.42 -12.30
CA GLU A 15 -0.06 -34.20 -12.63
C GLU A 15 1.04 -33.35 -13.28
N GLU A 16 0.70 -32.24 -13.95
CA GLU A 16 1.68 -31.35 -14.58
C GLU A 16 2.45 -30.46 -13.59
N TYR A 17 2.00 -30.36 -12.34
CA TYR A 17 2.64 -29.53 -11.31
C TYR A 17 3.50 -30.39 -10.38
N ASP A 18 4.81 -30.36 -10.60
CA ASP A 18 5.79 -30.97 -9.69
C ASP A 18 6.41 -29.90 -8.77
N LEU A 19 5.97 -29.86 -7.52
CA LEU A 19 6.48 -28.92 -6.51
C LEU A 19 7.98 -29.13 -6.21
N SER A 20 8.55 -30.31 -6.51
CA SER A 20 9.99 -30.56 -6.34
C SER A 20 10.84 -29.77 -7.35
N GLN A 21 10.26 -29.33 -8.46
CA GLN A 21 10.90 -28.45 -9.44
C GLN A 21 10.97 -26.99 -8.97
N LEU A 22 10.13 -26.58 -8.01
CA LEU A 22 10.14 -25.24 -7.45
C LEU A 22 11.36 -25.04 -6.55
N LYS A 23 12.46 -24.55 -7.14
CA LYS A 23 13.67 -24.18 -6.41
C LYS A 23 13.55 -22.76 -5.86
N GLY A 24 13.94 -22.55 -4.60
CA GLY A 24 14.04 -21.21 -4.00
C GLY A 24 12.72 -20.58 -3.56
N GLY A 25 11.68 -21.38 -3.31
CA GLY A 25 10.44 -20.90 -2.69
C GLY A 25 10.68 -20.41 -1.26
N VAL A 26 10.44 -19.13 -1.00
CA VAL A 26 10.55 -18.53 0.34
C VAL A 26 9.15 -18.20 0.85
N ARG A 27 8.76 -18.79 1.99
CA ARG A 27 7.49 -18.48 2.64
C ARG A 27 7.48 -17.00 3.04
N GLY A 28 6.45 -16.28 2.64
CA GLY A 28 6.32 -14.86 2.99
C GLY A 28 7.25 -13.91 2.22
N LYS A 29 7.75 -14.30 1.04
CA LYS A 29 8.64 -13.47 0.19
C LYS A 29 8.17 -12.01 0.00
N TYR A 30 6.86 -11.77 0.04
CA TYR A 30 6.23 -10.45 -0.10
C TYR A 30 5.33 -10.08 1.08
N ALA A 31 5.42 -10.81 2.20
CA ALA A 31 4.57 -10.57 3.36
C ALA A 31 4.78 -9.16 3.93
N ASP A 32 6.03 -8.73 4.05
CA ASP A 32 6.38 -7.41 4.58
C ASP A 32 5.85 -6.28 3.67
N ARG A 33 6.03 -6.41 2.35
CA ARG A 33 5.48 -5.47 1.35
C ARG A 33 3.95 -5.39 1.37
N TYR A 34 3.29 -6.50 1.68
CA TYR A 34 1.84 -6.52 1.83
C TYR A 34 1.41 -5.86 3.15
N GLN A 35 2.14 -6.11 4.25
CA GLN A 35 1.90 -5.51 5.56
C GLN A 35 2.16 -4.00 5.58
N GLU A 36 3.10 -3.52 4.76
CA GLU A 36 3.32 -2.09 4.53
C GLU A 36 2.06 -1.38 4.03
N GLY A 37 1.12 -2.12 3.41
CA GLY A 37 -0.21 -1.66 3.05
C GLY A 37 -0.19 -0.57 1.98
N THR A 38 -0.71 -0.87 0.79
CA THR A 38 -1.07 0.22 -0.12
C THR A 38 -2.39 0.82 0.37
N ASN A 39 -2.33 1.99 1.01
CA ASN A 39 -3.53 2.75 1.35
C ASN A 39 -4.14 3.34 0.07
N LEU A 40 -4.94 2.51 -0.63
CA LEU A 40 -5.70 2.93 -1.80
C LEU A 40 -6.90 3.75 -1.36
N VAL A 41 -7.01 4.97 -1.88
CA VAL A 41 -8.14 5.87 -1.64
C VAL A 41 -8.86 6.07 -2.96
N LEU A 42 -10.16 5.79 -2.98
CA LEU A 42 -11.01 6.05 -4.14
C LEU A 42 -11.21 7.57 -4.28
N LEU A 43 -10.81 8.13 -5.41
CA LEU A 43 -11.09 9.52 -5.75
C LEU A 43 -12.52 9.67 -6.27
N ALA A 44 -13.11 10.85 -6.04
CA ALA A 44 -14.36 11.21 -6.69
C ALA A 44 -14.15 11.34 -8.22
N PRO A 45 -15.18 11.07 -9.05
CA PRO A 45 -15.02 11.03 -10.52
C PRO A 45 -14.47 12.33 -11.11
N ASP A 46 -14.92 13.48 -10.64
CA ASP A 46 -14.48 14.80 -11.06
C ASP A 46 -12.99 15.05 -10.74
N VAL A 47 -12.52 14.56 -9.60
CA VAL A 47 -11.11 14.65 -9.20
C VAL A 47 -10.27 13.71 -10.06
N ALA A 48 -10.74 12.49 -10.32
CA ALA A 48 -10.05 11.54 -11.18
C ALA A 48 -9.94 12.03 -12.64
N GLU A 49 -10.96 12.73 -13.16
CA GLU A 49 -10.93 13.36 -14.48
C GLU A 49 -9.90 14.50 -14.56
N SER A 50 -9.69 15.21 -13.45
CA SER A 50 -8.76 16.34 -13.38
C SER A 50 -7.29 15.92 -13.29
N PHE A 51 -7.00 14.71 -12.77
CA PHE A 51 -5.65 14.22 -12.54
C PHE A 51 -5.39 12.90 -13.27
N PRO A 52 -4.58 12.89 -14.34
CA PRO A 52 -4.37 11.69 -15.16
C PRO A 52 -3.47 10.62 -14.50
N THR A 53 -2.68 10.98 -13.49
CA THR A 53 -1.81 10.04 -12.74
C THR A 53 -1.81 10.30 -11.24
N ASP A 54 -1.43 9.30 -10.46
CA ASP A 54 -1.28 9.40 -9.02
C ASP A 54 -0.13 10.33 -8.61
N GLU A 55 0.95 10.43 -9.41
CA GLU A 55 2.00 11.42 -9.16
C GLU A 55 1.46 12.84 -9.21
N ALA A 56 0.57 13.15 -10.17
CA ALA A 56 -0.04 14.47 -10.30
C ALA A 56 -0.91 14.82 -9.08
N VAL A 57 -1.72 13.87 -8.59
CA VAL A 57 -2.51 14.02 -7.35
C VAL A 57 -1.60 14.26 -6.16
N ASN A 58 -0.56 13.43 -6.01
CA ASN A 58 0.35 13.49 -4.87
C ASN A 58 1.16 14.79 -4.83
N GLU A 59 1.63 15.29 -5.97
CA GLU A 59 2.32 16.59 -6.05
C GLU A 59 1.38 17.75 -5.66
N ALA A 60 0.14 17.75 -6.14
CA ALA A 60 -0.84 18.75 -5.77
C ALA A 60 -1.13 18.76 -4.26
N LEU A 61 -1.34 17.59 -3.66
CA LEU A 61 -1.57 17.47 -2.21
C LEU A 61 -0.33 17.89 -1.40
N ARG A 62 0.88 17.56 -1.85
CA ARG A 62 2.14 18.02 -1.23
C ARG A 62 2.27 19.54 -1.30
N LEU A 63 1.87 20.18 -2.40
CA LEU A 63 1.81 21.64 -2.49
C LEU A 63 0.84 22.23 -1.46
N VAL A 64 -0.36 21.68 -1.33
CA VAL A 64 -1.33 22.12 -0.30
C VAL A 64 -0.76 21.98 1.11
N ILE A 65 -0.09 20.87 1.42
CA ILE A 65 0.59 20.67 2.70
C ILE A 65 1.68 21.74 2.91
N ARG A 66 2.49 22.05 1.90
CA ARG A 66 3.51 23.10 1.96
C ARG A 66 2.90 24.48 2.17
N LEU A 67 1.84 24.83 1.44
CA LEU A 67 1.11 26.09 1.61
C LEU A 67 0.55 26.23 3.01
N ARG A 68 0.01 25.15 3.59
CA ARG A 68 -0.50 25.13 4.96
C ARG A 68 0.62 25.22 6.01
N LYS A 69 1.83 24.78 5.68
CA LYS A 69 3.04 24.83 6.54
C LYS A 69 3.78 26.17 6.45
N ILE A 70 3.55 27.00 5.44
CA ILE A 70 4.03 28.38 5.43
C ILE A 70 3.24 29.12 6.53
N PRO A 71 3.85 29.47 7.67
CA PRO A 71 3.19 30.28 8.68
C PRO A 71 3.26 31.72 8.15
N GLY A 72 2.29 32.09 7.32
CA GLY A 72 2.17 33.44 6.79
C GLY A 72 1.04 34.19 7.48
N ALA A 73 1.36 35.34 8.07
CA ALA A 73 0.54 36.53 7.84
C ALA A 73 -0.89 36.58 8.42
N GLN A 74 -1.11 36.08 9.64
CA GLN A 74 -2.24 36.52 10.48
C GLN A 74 -1.78 36.88 11.91
N LYS A 75 -1.21 38.09 12.06
CA LYS A 75 -1.27 38.96 13.27
C LYS A 75 -0.42 40.24 13.05
N LYS A 76 -0.92 41.15 12.21
CA LYS A 76 -0.61 42.59 12.30
C LYS A 76 -1.89 43.40 12.10
N ALA A 77 -2.81 43.29 13.06
CA ALA A 77 -3.95 44.19 13.20
C ALA A 77 -4.56 44.07 14.61
N ALA A 78 -3.74 44.28 15.65
CA ALA A 78 -4.21 44.53 17.03
C ALA A 78 -3.02 44.88 17.94
N ALA A 79 -2.40 46.04 17.71
CA ALA A 79 -1.53 46.70 18.70
C ALA A 79 -1.33 48.17 18.30
N LYS A 80 -2.43 48.91 18.20
CA LYS A 80 -2.44 50.36 18.38
C LYS A 80 -3.74 50.72 19.09
N ALA A 81 -3.69 50.61 20.41
CA ALA A 81 -4.57 51.23 21.39
C ALA A 81 -3.77 51.35 22.68
#